data_AF-A0A938DJ94-F1
#
_entry.id   AF-A0A938DJ94-F1
#
_cell.length_a   1.000
_cell.length_b   1.000
_cell.length_c   1.000
_cell.angle_alpha   90.00
_cell.angle_beta   90.00
_cell.angle_gamma   90.00
#
_symmetry.space_group_name_H-M   'P 1'
#
loop_
_entity.id
_entity.type
_entity.pdbx_description
1 polymer ?
#
loop_
_entity_poly.entity_id
_entity_poly.type
_entity_poly.pdbx_seq_one_letter_code
_entity_poly.pdbx_strand_id
1 'polypeptide(L)'
;MFRRVSRIACVAGLMAVTTAQPSSAVVEWELIDDSVSLGMNGVSPHVEKVAGGDRVWRSDGPSGTEVSLCTDAGVCTSERLTTTGGGPINDFAVAQTTSGLRAYFKRVEPQT
;
A
#
# COMPACT_ATOMS: atom_id res chain seq x y z
N MET A 1 -35.81 -2.72 -80.45
CA MET A 1 -34.76 -1.72 -80.11
C MET A 1 -35.14 -1.07 -78.79
N PHE A 2 -34.57 -1.54 -77.68
CA PHE A 2 -34.89 -1.04 -76.33
C PHE A 2 -33.73 -0.20 -75.77
N ARG A 3 -34.09 0.99 -75.29
CA ARG A 3 -33.25 1.99 -74.62
C ARG A 3 -32.54 1.40 -73.40
N ARG A 4 -31.26 1.73 -73.24
CA ARG A 4 -30.47 1.51 -72.02
C ARG A 4 -30.92 2.49 -70.93
N VAL A 5 -31.44 1.96 -69.81
CA VAL A 5 -31.43 2.64 -68.50
C VAL A 5 -31.38 1.58 -67.39
N SER A 6 -30.29 1.55 -66.62
CA SER A 6 -30.33 1.25 -65.17
C SER A 6 -28.92 1.38 -64.59
N ARG A 7 -28.67 2.48 -63.87
CA ARG A 7 -28.78 2.62 -62.39
C ARG A 7 -27.44 2.31 -61.73
N ILE A 8 -26.71 3.41 -61.48
CA ILE A 8 -25.56 3.48 -60.58
C ILE A 8 -26.00 2.93 -59.22
N ALA A 9 -25.37 1.85 -58.77
CA ALA A 9 -25.53 1.36 -57.41
C ALA A 9 -24.57 2.18 -56.52
N CYS A 10 -25.13 3.10 -55.71
CA CYS A 10 -24.40 3.65 -54.57
C CYS A 10 -24.18 2.52 -53.56
N VAL A 11 -22.94 2.04 -53.45
CA VAL A 11 -22.52 1.14 -52.39
C VAL A 11 -22.42 1.98 -51.11
N ALA A 12 -23.46 1.93 -50.27
CA ALA A 12 -23.41 2.46 -48.91
C ALA A 12 -22.55 1.51 -48.07
N GLY A 13 -21.24 1.79 -47.98
CA GLY A 13 -20.34 1.12 -47.06
C GLY A 13 -20.70 1.51 -45.62
N LEU A 14 -21.34 0.61 -44.90
CA LEU A 14 -21.54 0.74 -43.45
C LEU A 14 -20.19 0.52 -42.77
N MET A 15 -19.46 1.61 -42.51
CA MET A 15 -18.24 1.58 -41.71
C MET A 15 -18.64 1.29 -40.25
N ALA A 16 -18.59 0.02 -39.86
CA ALA A 16 -18.70 -0.37 -38.46
C ALA A 16 -17.47 0.15 -37.72
N VAL A 17 -17.60 1.33 -37.10
CA VAL A 17 -16.64 1.81 -36.10
C VAL A 17 -16.79 0.90 -34.89
N THR A 18 -15.98 -0.16 -34.85
CA THR A 18 -15.76 -0.93 -33.63
C THR A 18 -14.99 -0.02 -32.68
N THR A 19 -15.71 0.71 -31.83
CA THR A 19 -15.09 1.34 -30.66
C THR A 19 -14.56 0.21 -29.79
N ALA A 20 -13.27 -0.12 -29.93
CA ALA A 20 -12.58 -0.98 -28.99
C ALA A 20 -12.70 -0.32 -27.62
N GLN A 21 -13.64 -0.80 -26.80
CA GLN A 21 -13.76 -0.35 -25.43
C GLN A 21 -12.46 -0.72 -24.73
N PRO A 22 -11.74 0.22 -24.09
CA PRO A 22 -10.62 -0.14 -23.26
C PRO A 22 -11.17 -1.01 -22.13
N SER A 23 -10.83 -2.29 -22.14
CA SER A 23 -11.09 -3.19 -21.02
C SER A 23 -10.16 -2.75 -19.89
N SER A 24 -10.64 -1.83 -19.06
CA SER A 24 -10.04 -1.58 -17.76
C SER A 24 -10.44 -2.73 -16.86
N ALA A 25 -9.51 -3.62 -16.54
CA ALA A 25 -9.73 -4.64 -15.53
C ALA A 25 -10.04 -3.95 -14.20
N VAL A 26 -11.16 -4.30 -13.56
CA VAL A 26 -11.43 -3.90 -12.18
C VAL A 26 -10.43 -4.66 -11.32
N VAL A 27 -9.54 -3.91 -10.65
CA VAL A 27 -8.65 -4.47 -9.63
C VAL A 27 -9.35 -4.28 -8.29
N GLU A 28 -9.85 -5.37 -7.72
CA GLU A 28 -10.42 -5.41 -6.38
C GLU A 28 -9.31 -5.76 -5.38
N TRP A 29 -9.17 -4.95 -4.34
CA TRP A 29 -8.24 -5.20 -3.25
C TRP A 29 -9.05 -5.61 -2.04
N GLU A 30 -8.76 -6.80 -1.53
CA GLU A 30 -9.35 -7.31 -0.30
C GLU A 30 -8.33 -7.23 0.83
N LEU A 31 -8.77 -6.76 2.00
CA LEU A 31 -8.01 -6.91 3.22
C LEU A 31 -8.34 -8.29 3.79
N ILE A 32 -7.32 -9.16 3.81
CA ILE A 32 -7.43 -10.49 4.40
C ILE A 32 -6.65 -10.45 5.71
N ASP A 33 -7.33 -10.79 6.81
CA ASP A 33 -6.66 -11.02 8.09
C ASP A 33 -5.98 -12.39 8.06
N ASP A 34 -4.68 -12.42 8.32
CA ASP A 34 -3.98 -13.68 8.51
C ASP A 34 -4.35 -14.28 9.88
N SER A 35 -4.44 -15.60 9.95
CA SER A 35 -4.72 -16.36 11.17
C SER A 35 -3.52 -16.38 12.16
N VAL A 36 -2.42 -15.74 11.80
CA VAL A 36 -1.18 -15.68 12.58
C VAL A 36 -1.20 -14.47 13.51
N SER A 37 -1.09 -14.73 14.82
CA SER A 37 -0.80 -13.68 15.78
C SER A 37 0.71 -13.45 15.87
N LEU A 38 1.14 -12.23 15.56
CA LEU A 38 2.56 -11.83 15.67
C LEU A 38 3.02 -11.61 17.11
N GLY A 39 2.11 -11.72 18.11
CA GLY A 39 2.43 -11.46 19.52
C GLY A 39 2.83 -10.00 19.81
N MET A 40 2.51 -9.09 18.89
CA MET A 40 2.89 -7.69 18.96
C MET A 40 1.76 -6.85 19.57
N ASN A 41 2.15 -5.90 20.42
CA ASN A 41 1.28 -4.84 20.93
C ASN A 41 1.64 -3.51 20.28
N GLY A 42 0.78 -2.51 20.38
CA GLY A 42 1.06 -1.15 19.90
C GLY A 42 0.08 -0.67 18.84
N VAL A 43 -0.25 0.62 18.91
CA VAL A 43 -1.15 1.30 17.98
C VAL A 43 -0.33 1.95 16.87
N SER A 44 -0.85 1.87 15.65
CA SER A 44 -0.20 2.40 14.44
C SER A 44 1.19 1.78 14.22
N PRO A 45 1.31 0.56 13.66
CA PRO A 45 2.59 0.00 13.22
C PRO A 45 3.02 0.50 11.82
N HIS A 46 4.26 0.99 11.66
CA HIS A 46 4.83 1.28 10.34
C HIS A 46 5.56 0.03 9.86
N VAL A 47 5.29 -0.37 8.62
CA VAL A 47 5.91 -1.54 8.02
C VAL A 47 6.76 -1.12 6.83
N GLU A 48 8.03 -1.52 6.85
CA GLU A 48 8.99 -1.33 5.77
C GLU A 48 9.43 -2.70 5.23
N LYS A 49 9.29 -2.92 3.92
CA LYS A 49 9.81 -4.13 3.26
C LYS A 49 11.33 -4.04 3.15
N VAL A 50 12.06 -4.97 3.76
CA VAL A 50 13.53 -5.00 3.71
C VAL A 50 14.04 -6.37 3.25
N ALA A 51 15.35 -6.48 3.01
CA ALA A 51 15.97 -7.77 2.78
C ALA A 51 15.84 -8.64 4.05
N GLY A 52 15.10 -9.74 3.96
CA GLY A 52 14.88 -10.67 5.07
C GLY A 52 13.50 -10.63 5.72
N GLY A 53 12.60 -9.71 5.30
CA GLY A 53 11.21 -9.69 5.78
C GLY A 53 10.58 -8.31 5.86
N ASP A 54 9.57 -8.19 6.71
CA ASP A 54 8.86 -6.97 7.04
C ASP A 54 9.42 -6.40 8.35
N ARG A 55 10.04 -5.22 8.27
CA ARG A 55 10.46 -4.47 9.46
C ARG A 55 9.26 -3.68 9.98
N VAL A 56 8.82 -4.02 11.18
CA VAL A 56 7.67 -3.43 11.85
C VAL A 56 8.15 -2.52 12.98
N TRP A 57 7.73 -1.27 12.94
CA TRP A 57 7.98 -0.24 13.92
C TRP A 57 6.73 -0.01 14.77
N ARG A 58 6.87 0.01 16.10
CA ARG A 58 5.73 0.02 17.03
C ARG A 58 5.97 0.99 18.19
N SER A 59 4.89 1.58 18.69
CA SER A 59 4.92 2.60 19.75
C SER A 59 4.69 2.05 21.17
N ASP A 60 4.94 0.76 21.40
CA ASP A 60 4.63 0.07 22.67
C ASP A 60 5.82 -0.10 23.63
N GLY A 61 7.01 0.44 23.30
CA GLY A 61 8.20 0.35 24.12
C GLY A 61 8.24 1.37 25.27
N PRO A 62 8.89 1.04 26.40
CA PRO A 62 9.03 1.96 27.54
C PRO A 62 9.87 3.21 27.21
N SER A 63 10.66 3.19 26.14
CA SER A 63 11.51 4.29 25.69
C SER A 63 11.08 4.87 24.33
N GLY A 64 9.90 4.51 23.84
CA GLY A 64 9.39 4.93 22.53
C GLY A 64 9.24 3.76 21.56
N THR A 65 9.94 3.83 20.43
CA THR A 65 9.73 2.89 19.32
C THR A 65 10.43 1.54 19.56
N GLU A 66 9.68 0.45 19.46
CA GLU A 66 10.19 -0.91 19.34
C GLU A 66 10.22 -1.33 17.87
N VAL A 67 11.25 -2.07 17.47
CA VAL A 67 11.45 -2.53 16.09
C VAL A 67 11.56 -4.03 16.07
N SER A 68 10.90 -4.68 15.11
CA SER A 68 11.02 -6.12 14.91
C SER A 68 11.07 -6.46 13.43
N LEU A 69 11.89 -7.44 13.08
CA LEU A 69 11.90 -8.04 11.75
C LEU A 69 11.01 -9.28 11.76
N CYS A 70 9.97 -9.25 10.94
CA CYS A 70 9.00 -10.32 10.79
C CYS A 70 9.19 -11.02 9.45
N THR A 71 9.21 -12.35 9.47
CA THR A 71 9.23 -13.17 8.25
C THR A 71 7.82 -13.40 7.71
N ASP A 72 7.70 -13.82 6.45
CA ASP A 72 6.40 -14.18 5.85
C ASP A 72 5.73 -15.38 6.56
N ALA A 73 6.48 -16.16 7.34
CA ALA A 73 5.97 -17.22 8.19
C ALA A 73 5.43 -16.71 9.55
N GLY A 74 5.43 -15.39 9.77
CA GLY A 74 4.93 -14.74 10.98
C GLY A 74 5.85 -14.81 12.19
N VAL A 75 7.12 -15.20 12.00
CA VAL A 75 8.13 -15.17 13.07
C VAL A 75 8.75 -13.77 13.14
N CYS A 76 8.60 -13.10 14.28
CA CYS A 76 9.13 -11.75 14.53
C CYS A 76 10.26 -11.77 15.57
N THR A 77 11.38 -11.10 15.27
CA THR A 77 12.52 -10.93 16.18
C THR A 77 12.83 -9.46 16.41
N SER A 78 13.08 -9.05 17.65
CA SER A 78 13.47 -7.67 17.96
C SER A 78 14.74 -7.26 17.22
N GLU A 79 14.71 -6.06 16.63
CA GLU A 79 15.87 -5.44 16.00
C GLU A 79 16.34 -4.24 16.82
N ARG A 80 17.66 -4.16 17.04
CA ARG A 80 18.27 -2.99 17.65
C ARG A 80 18.79 -2.08 16.55
N LEU A 81 18.15 -0.93 16.40
CA LEU A 81 18.59 0.13 15.52
C LEU A 81 19.17 1.27 16.35
N THR A 82 20.23 1.90 15.85
CA THR A 82 20.93 3.00 16.52
C THR A 82 20.88 4.25 15.66
N THR A 83 20.57 5.39 16.27
CA THR A 83 20.76 6.69 15.61
C THR A 83 22.21 7.14 15.75
N THR A 84 22.73 7.90 14.78
CA THR A 84 24.10 8.45 14.81
C THR A 84 24.36 9.29 16.08
N GLY A 85 23.33 9.88 16.67
CA GLY A 85 23.39 10.65 17.92
C GLY A 85 23.18 9.84 19.20
N GLY A 86 23.02 8.51 19.12
CA GLY A 86 22.84 7.64 20.29
C GLY A 86 21.50 7.80 21.04
N GLY A 87 20.59 8.63 20.52
CA GLY A 87 19.24 8.83 21.08
C GLY A 87 18.26 7.73 20.67
N PRO A 88 17.13 7.60 21.39
CA PRO A 88 16.07 6.65 21.07
C PRO A 88 15.48 6.96 19.69
N ILE A 89 15.15 5.91 18.92
CA ILE A 89 14.47 6.09 17.64
C ILE A 89 13.00 6.40 17.90
N ASN A 90 12.49 7.45 17.27
CA ASN A 90 11.10 7.85 17.31
C ASN A 90 10.61 8.14 15.90
N ASP A 91 9.86 7.23 15.30
CA ASP A 91 9.20 7.38 14.00
C ASP A 91 7.73 7.81 14.13
N PHE A 92 7.26 8.01 15.37
CA PHE A 92 5.91 8.46 15.66
C PHE A 92 5.88 9.70 16.54
N ALA A 93 4.72 10.35 16.57
CA ALA A 93 4.35 11.42 17.47
C ALA A 93 2.98 11.08 18.10
N VAL A 94 2.80 11.41 19.38
CA VAL A 94 1.52 11.21 20.06
C VAL A 94 0.81 12.56 20.17
N ALA A 95 -0.43 12.63 19.71
CA ALA A 95 -1.30 13.79 19.94
C ALA A 95 -2.44 13.42 20.89
N GLN A 96 -2.72 14.32 21.83
CA GLN A 96 -3.96 14.27 22.61
C GLN A 96 -5.11 14.77 21.73
N THR A 97 -6.10 13.91 21.49
CA THR A 97 -7.35 14.26 20.82
C THR A 97 -8.51 14.25 21.81
N THR A 98 -9.65 14.79 21.40
CA THR A 98 -10.91 14.71 22.17
C THR A 98 -11.35 13.27 22.41
N SER A 99 -10.97 12.35 21.51
CA SER A 99 -11.24 10.91 21.59
C SER A 99 -10.15 10.10 22.32
N GLY A 100 -9.13 10.76 22.90
CA GLY A 100 -7.99 10.10 23.54
C GLY A 100 -6.66 10.32 22.83
N LEU A 101 -5.61 9.64 23.28
CA LEU A 101 -4.29 9.69 22.66
C LEU A 101 -4.31 8.98 21.30
N ARG A 102 -3.65 9.58 20.31
CA ARG A 102 -3.44 8.98 18.98
C ARG A 102 -1.97 9.08 18.60
N ALA A 103 -1.41 7.97 18.13
CA ALA A 103 -0.06 7.93 17.57
C ALA A 103 -0.12 8.13 16.05
N TYR A 104 0.73 9.01 15.53
CA TYR A 104 0.88 9.34 14.12
C TYR A 104 2.31 9.07 13.70
N PHE A 105 2.51 8.45 12.55
CA PHE A 105 3.84 8.35 11.97
C PHE A 105 4.33 9.71 11.53
N LYS A 106 5.59 9.98 11.83
CA LYS A 106 6.35 11.07 11.25
C LYS A 106 7.44 10.47 10.37
N ARG A 107 7.91 11.24 9.41
CA ARG A 107 9.15 10.90 8.72
C ARG A 107 10.23 10.72 9.78
N VAL A 108 10.95 9.60 9.74
CA VAL A 108 12.15 9.41 10.57
C VAL A 108 13.08 10.56 10.28
N GLU A 109 13.29 11.42 11.26
CA GLU A 109 14.18 12.57 11.14
C GLU A 109 15.61 12.02 11.01
N PRO A 110 16.29 12.21 9.87
CA PRO A 110 17.72 11.94 9.84
C PRO A 110 18.37 12.84 10.89
N GLN A 111 19.13 12.26 11.80
CA GLN A 111 19.98 13.05 12.70
C GLN A 111 21.03 13.72 11.81
N THR A 112 20.91 15.03 11.63
CA THR A 112 21.97 15.88 11.06
C THR A 112 23.16 15.93 11.98
#